data_AF-A0A227J5Y7-F1
#
_entry.id   AF-A0A227J5Y7-F1
#
_cell.length_a   1.000
_cell.length_b   1.000
_cell.length_c   1.000
_cell.angle_alpha   90.00
_cell.angle_beta   90.00
_cell.angle_gamma   90.00
#
_symmetry.space_group_name_H-M   'P 1'
#
loop_
_entity.id
_entity.type
_entity.pdbx_description
1 polymer ?
#
loop_
_entity_poly.entity_id
_entity_poly.type
_entity_poly.pdbx_seq_one_letter_code
_entity_poly.pdbx_strand_id
1 'polypeptide(L)' 'IKAVRYMQQAELALYSTKCESDTMELVRRDAEREAFSNAAELSDKLAKAKKDNLRVCVFIPQGTSEFMLLQGQDLVI' A
#
# COMPACT_ATOMS: atom_id res chain seq x y z
N ILE A 1 -8.70 -9.91 11.61
CA ILE A 1 -9.85 -8.98 11.42
C ILE A 1 -9.44 -7.50 11.33
N LYS A 2 -8.42 -7.01 12.07
CA LYS A 2 -8.00 -5.59 12.00
C LYS A 2 -7.55 -5.14 10.61
N ALA A 3 -6.65 -5.88 9.95
CA ALA A 3 -6.12 -5.54 8.61
C ALA A 3 -7.22 -5.33 7.56
N VAL A 4 -8.19 -6.24 7.49
CA VAL A 4 -9.33 -6.16 6.55
C VAL A 4 -10.13 -4.87 6.76
N ARG A 5 -10.34 -4.41 8.00
CA ARG A 5 -11.04 -3.15 8.24
C ARG A 5 -10.29 -1.94 7.67
N TYR A 6 -8.95 -1.94 7.71
CA TYR A 6 -8.15 -0.88 7.09
C TYR A 6 -8.19 -0.97 5.56
N MET A 7 -8.13 -2.18 4.99
CA MET A 7 -8.27 -2.39 3.54
C MET A 7 -9.62 -1.93 2.99
N GLN A 8 -10.70 -2.08 3.77
CA GLN A 8 -12.04 -1.62 3.42
C GLN A 8 -12.23 -0.11 3.55
N GLN A 9 -11.35 0.57 4.30
CA GLN A 9 -11.34 2.03 4.44
C GLN A 9 -10.30 2.71 3.55
N ALA A 10 -9.47 1.93 2.86
CA ALA A 10 -8.46 2.46 1.95
C ALA A 10 -9.14 3.15 0.76
N GLU A 11 -8.60 4.31 0.42
CA GLU A 11 -8.97 5.08 -0.77
C GLU A 11 -7.97 4.84 -1.90
N LEU A 12 -6.72 4.50 -1.54
CA LEU A 12 -5.66 4.14 -2.47
C LEU A 12 -4.97 2.85 -2.03
N ALA A 13 -4.81 1.91 -2.95
CA ALA A 13 -4.02 0.71 -2.79
C ALA A 13 -2.78 0.76 -3.68
N LEU A 14 -1.62 0.90 -3.04
CA LEU A 14 -0.33 0.81 -3.68
C LEU A 14 0.13 -0.64 -3.65
N TYR A 15 0.52 -1.21 -4.78
CA TYR A 15 1.01 -2.59 -4.82
C TYR A 15 2.29 -2.71 -5.61
N SER A 16 3.19 -3.58 -5.15
CA SER A 16 4.38 -3.90 -5.93
C SER A 16 3.99 -4.66 -7.19
N THR A 17 4.60 -4.35 -8.32
CA THR A 17 4.48 -5.14 -9.56
C THR A 17 4.91 -6.60 -9.40
N LYS A 18 5.61 -6.93 -8.31
CA LYS A 18 6.05 -8.28 -7.95
C LYS A 18 5.09 -9.02 -7.01
N CYS A 19 3.97 -8.42 -6.59
CA CYS A 19 2.98 -9.04 -5.71
C CYS A 19 1.99 -9.92 -6.49
N GLU A 20 1.64 -11.07 -5.91
CA GLU A 20 0.55 -11.91 -6.41
C GLU A 20 -0.83 -11.29 -6.11
N SER A 21 -1.79 -11.49 -7.02
CA SER A 21 -3.00 -10.67 -7.14
C SER A 21 -4.08 -10.94 -6.08
N ASP A 22 -4.04 -12.06 -5.36
CA ASP A 22 -5.10 -12.49 -4.45
C ASP A 22 -5.41 -11.47 -3.34
N THR A 23 -4.39 -10.78 -2.82
CA THR A 23 -4.60 -9.83 -1.70
C THR A 23 -5.26 -8.52 -2.15
N MET A 24 -5.25 -8.19 -3.45
CA MET A 24 -5.93 -6.99 -3.98
C MET A 24 -7.45 -7.13 -3.98
N GLU A 25 -7.98 -8.34 -3.93
CA GLU A 25 -9.43 -8.57 -3.88
C GLU A 25 -10.05 -8.14 -2.54
N LEU A 26 -9.22 -8.03 -1.49
CA LEU A 26 -9.64 -7.62 -0.14
C LEU A 26 -9.72 -6.09 0.02
N VAL A 27 -9.16 -5.34 -0.92
CA VAL A 27 -9.25 -3.88 -0.96
C VAL A 27 -10.65 -3.46 -1.39
N ARG A 28 -11.17 -2.37 -0.83
CA ARG A 28 -12.42 -1.75 -1.28
C ARG A 28 -12.45 -1.65 -2.82
N ARG A 29 -13.57 -2.07 -3.44
CA ARG A 29 -13.71 -2.12 -4.91
C ARG A 29 -13.48 -0.77 -5.59
N ASP A 30 -13.86 0.31 -4.92
CA ASP A 30 -13.74 1.70 -5.39
C ASP A 30 -12.48 2.41 -4.85
N ALA A 31 -11.49 1.68 -4.33
CA ALA A 31 -10.19 2.26 -4.05
C ALA A 31 -9.40 2.39 -5.36
N GLU A 32 -8.70 3.50 -5.54
CA GLU A 32 -7.72 3.64 -6.60
C GLU A 32 -6.60 2.62 -6.41
N ARG A 33 -6.06 2.11 -7.52
CA ARG A 33 -5.02 1.08 -7.49
C ARG A 33 -3.85 1.52 -8.34
N GLU A 34 -2.68 1.60 -7.73
CA GLU A 34 -1.47 2.02 -8.41
C GLU A 34 -0.33 1.04 -8.15
N ALA A 35 0.32 0.61 -9.22
CA ALA A 35 1.50 -0.23 -9.14
C ALA A 35 2.74 0.62 -8.82
N PHE A 36 3.71 0.06 -8.09
CA PHE A 36 5.05 0.62 -7.95
C PHE A 36 6.10 -0.48 -8.19
N SER A 37 7.24 -0.09 -8.74
CA SER A 37 8.33 -1.02 -9.07
C SER A 37 9.52 -0.90 -8.12
N ASN A 38 9.70 0.25 -7.48
CA ASN A 38 10.84 0.55 -6.61
C ASN A 38 10.44 1.42 -5.41
N ALA A 39 11.35 1.52 -4.43
CA ALA A 39 11.14 2.30 -3.21
C ALA A 39 10.99 3.81 -3.45
N ALA A 40 11.63 4.36 -4.48
CA ALA A 40 11.52 5.78 -4.81
C ALA A 40 10.11 6.14 -5.32
N GLU A 41 9.56 5.34 -6.24
CA GLU A 41 8.18 5.48 -6.73
C GLU A 41 7.17 5.33 -5.59
N LEU A 42 7.38 4.37 -4.69
CA LEU A 42 6.52 4.19 -3.52
C LEU A 42 6.53 5.45 -2.64
N SER A 43 7.72 6.01 -2.37
CA SER A 43 7.88 7.21 -1.56
C SER A 43 7.19 8.43 -2.18
N ASP A 44 7.32 8.61 -3.50
CA ASP A 44 6.66 9.72 -4.22
C ASP A 44 5.13 9.60 -4.16
N LYS A 45 4.60 8.39 -4.40
CA LYS A 45 3.16 8.11 -4.31
C LYS A 45 2.62 8.28 -2.89
N LEU A 46 3.36 7.83 -1.88
CA LEU A 46 3.01 8.04 -0.48
C LEU A 46 3.02 9.53 -0.11
N ALA A 47 4.01 10.29 -0.56
CA ALA A 47 4.10 11.73 -0.30
C ALA A 47 2.91 12.47 -0.93
N LYS A 48 2.53 12.11 -2.16
CA LYS A 48 1.35 12.65 -2.82
C LYS A 48 0.06 12.29 -2.08
N ALA A 49 -0.15 11.01 -1.79
CA ALA A 49 -1.34 10.56 -1.07
C ALA A 49 -1.47 11.18 0.33
N LYS A 50 -0.34 11.42 1.02
CA LYS A 50 -0.31 12.14 2.29
C LYS A 50 -0.72 13.60 2.13
N LYS A 51 -0.32 14.27 1.04
CA LYS A 51 -0.75 15.64 0.72
C LYS A 51 -2.26 15.70 0.47
N ASP A 52 -2.80 14.70 -0.21
CA ASP A 52 -4.24 14.56 -0.49
C ASP A 52 -5.04 13.99 0.70
N ASN A 53 -4.40 13.71 1.85
CA ASN A 53 -5.01 13.12 3.05
C ASN A 53 -5.76 11.80 2.81
N LEU A 54 -5.27 11.00 1.86
CA LEU A 54 -5.88 9.72 1.50
C LEU A 54 -5.46 8.60 2.45
N ARG A 55 -6.38 7.66 2.70
CA ARG A 55 -6.04 6.40 3.39
C ARG A 55 -5.40 5.43 2.42
N VAL A 56 -4.11 5.17 2.61
CA VAL A 56 -3.33 4.31 1.72
C VAL A 56 -3.11 2.93 2.35
N CYS A 57 -3.34 1.87 1.58
CA CYS A 57 -2.84 0.53 1.87
C CYS A 57 -1.70 0.18 0.92
N VAL A 58 -0.59 -0.32 1.46
CA VAL A 58 0.58 -0.69 0.66
C VAL A 58 0.78 -2.21 0.73
N PHE A 59 0.84 -2.86 -0.43
CA PHE A 59 1.07 -4.28 -0.58
C PHE A 59 2.51 -4.53 -1.04
N ILE A 60 3.31 -5.11 -0.16
CA ILE A 60 4.73 -5.39 -0.36
C ILE A 60 4.92 -6.92 -0.33
N PRO A 61 5.69 -7.49 -1.27
CA PRO A 61 5.95 -8.93 -1.27
C PRO A 61 6.83 -9.31 -0.08
N GLN A 62 6.52 -10.46 0.53
CA GLN A 62 7.25 -10.98 1.68
C GLN A 62 8.73 -11.16 1.34
N GLY A 63 9.63 -10.75 2.25
CA GLY A 63 11.07 -10.87 2.08
C GLY A 63 11.77 -9.68 1.42
N THR A 64 11.06 -8.59 1.09
CA THR A 64 11.70 -7.39 0.55
C THR A 64 12.10 -6.41 1.65
N SER A 65 13.37 -6.47 2.07
CA SER A 65 13.93 -5.61 3.12
C SER A 65 14.02 -4.13 2.72
N GLU A 66 14.08 -3.82 1.42
CA GLU A 66 14.16 -2.44 0.92
C GLU A 66 12.97 -1.57 1.35
N PHE A 67 11.80 -2.18 1.57
CA PHE A 67 10.60 -1.46 1.98
C PHE A 67 10.39 -1.45 3.51
N MET A 68 11.14 -2.24 4.30
CA MET A 68 11.04 -2.22 5.77
C MET A 68 11.51 -0.88 6.36
N LEU A 69 12.47 -0.22 5.73
CA LEU A 69 12.93 1.11 6.16
C LEU A 69 11.86 2.19 6.03
N LEU A 70 10.96 2.04 5.05
CA LEU A 70 9.82 2.93 4.82
C LEU A 70 8.68 2.73 5.83
N GLN A 71 8.67 1.63 6.58
CA GLN A 71 7.60 1.30 7.53
C GLN A 71 7.70 2.04 8.88
N GLY A 72 8.75 2.82 9.13
CA GLY A 72 9.13 3.27 10.47
C GLY A 72 8.08 4.07 11.26
N GLN A 73 7.18 4.81 10.62
CA GLN A 73 6.11 5.57 11.28
C GLN A 73 4.70 5.08 10.95
N ASP A 74 4.59 4.08 10.09
CA ASP A 74 3.34 3.65 9.50
C ASP A 74 2.85 2.35 10.15
N LEU A 75 1.53 2.21 10.23
CA LEU A 75 0.91 1.04 10.83
C LEU A 75 1.13 -0.19 9.94
N VAL A 76 2.06 -1.06 10.33
CA VAL A 76 2.28 -2.38 9.71
C VAL A 76 1.38 -3.41 10.39
N ILE A 77 0.55 -4.13 9.61
CA ILE A 77 -0.40 -5.15 10.09
C ILE A 77 -0.19 -6.45 9.32
#